data_AF-A0A356TQE6-F1
#
_entry.id   AF-A0A356TQE6-F1
#
_cell.length_a   1.000
_cell.length_b   1.000
_cell.length_c   1.000
_cell.angle_alpha   90.00
_cell.angle_beta   90.00
_cell.angle_gamma   90.00
#
_symmetry.space_group_name_H-M   'P 1'
#
loop_
_entity.id
_entity.type
_entity.pdbx_description
1 polymer ?
#
loop_
_entity_poly.entity_id
_entity_poly.type
_entity_poly.pdbx_seq_one_letter_code
_entity_poly.pdbx_strand_id
1 'polypeptide(L)'
;MSIDRLTVLAALLALVPVTVAAQAPTEADEAERLFHEGASLLEEGRYESARVVLERALALEPRASTGFNLASALQALGQSWEAHQLLTRLEAGELGELDARLQEALVALRRAVAEGLGRLELRVRTPRTVEVFIDDERAGELVAGSVLGRLLPPGPHTLRAVADGHHPFRAQVSLERGQTAPFVVALEPLEATPTAPRADPVEPPAARERPAGGFDVGLAVGLTVAAVVVLAVVGVIVGVVVS
;
A
#
# COMPACT_ATOMS: atom_id res chain seq x y z
N MET A 1 -62.45 45.45 69.78
CA MET A 1 -61.43 46.44 69.37
C MET A 1 -60.14 46.00 70.05
N SER A 2 -59.08 45.52 69.40
CA SER A 2 -58.65 45.62 68.00
C SER A 2 -57.98 44.32 67.55
N ILE A 3 -57.98 44.14 66.23
CA ILE A 3 -57.42 43.03 65.47
C ILE A 3 -55.94 43.34 65.22
N ASP A 4 -55.01 42.50 65.71
CA ASP A 4 -53.62 42.55 65.27
C ASP A 4 -53.44 41.80 63.96
N ARG A 5 -52.81 42.51 63.02
CA ARG A 5 -52.76 42.19 61.59
C ARG A 5 -51.62 41.20 61.27
N LEU A 6 -51.96 40.29 60.35
CA LEU A 6 -51.13 39.57 59.38
C LEU A 6 -49.67 40.04 59.23
N THR A 7 -48.74 39.08 59.14
CA THR A 7 -48.06 38.74 57.87
C THR A 7 -47.32 37.40 58.02
N VAL A 8 -47.96 36.30 57.61
CA VAL A 8 -47.25 35.04 57.29
C VAL A 8 -47.07 35.03 55.78
N LEU A 9 -45.85 35.32 55.33
CA LEU A 9 -45.47 35.24 53.92
C LEU A 9 -45.24 33.77 53.56
N ALA A 10 -46.32 33.06 53.18
CA ALA A 10 -46.20 31.74 52.57
C ALA A 10 -45.69 31.90 51.14
N ALA A 11 -44.37 31.81 50.96
CA ALA A 11 -43.75 31.72 49.65
C ALA A 11 -44.09 30.34 49.04
N LEU A 12 -45.15 30.32 48.22
CA LEU A 12 -45.51 29.17 47.40
C LEU A 12 -44.44 29.01 46.32
N LEU A 13 -43.44 28.16 46.55
CA LEU A 13 -42.49 27.74 45.52
C LEU A 13 -43.27 26.91 44.48
N ALA A 14 -43.69 27.54 43.38
CA ALA A 14 -44.27 26.83 42.25
C ALA A 14 -43.17 25.96 41.63
N LEU A 15 -43.26 24.65 41.86
CA LEU A 15 -42.42 23.65 41.22
C LEU A 15 -42.82 23.58 39.74
N VAL A 16 -42.19 24.42 38.90
CA VAL A 16 -42.35 24.32 37.45
C VAL A 16 -41.64 23.03 37.02
N PRO A 17 -42.33 22.05 36.43
CA PRO A 17 -41.66 20.89 35.88
C PRO A 17 -40.81 21.38 34.71
N VAL A 18 -39.50 21.41 34.90
CA VAL A 18 -38.56 21.60 33.79
C VAL A 18 -38.63 20.31 32.98
N THR A 19 -39.39 20.33 31.89
CA THR A 19 -39.30 19.29 30.87
C THR A 19 -37.94 19.42 30.23
N VAL A 20 -36.98 18.59 30.66
CA VAL A 20 -35.73 18.39 29.94
C VAL A 20 -36.12 17.72 28.62
N ALA A 21 -36.13 18.49 27.53
CA ALA A 21 -36.30 17.93 26.20
C ALA A 21 -35.10 17.03 25.92
N ALA A 22 -35.33 15.73 25.80
CA ALA A 22 -34.30 14.81 25.33
C ALA A 22 -33.87 15.25 23.94
N GLN A 23 -32.60 15.62 23.78
CA GLN A 23 -32.03 15.94 22.48
C GLN A 23 -32.06 14.68 21.61
N ALA A 24 -32.40 14.84 20.33
CA ALA A 24 -32.35 13.73 19.39
C ALA A 24 -30.90 13.20 19.31
N PRO A 25 -30.69 11.87 19.20
CA PRO A 25 -29.36 11.29 19.13
C PRO A 25 -28.59 11.87 17.94
N THR A 26 -27.36 12.29 18.21
CA THR A 26 -26.44 12.80 17.20
C THR A 26 -25.77 11.66 16.42
N GLU A 27 -25.11 11.98 15.31
CA GLU A 27 -24.27 11.02 14.58
C GLU A 27 -23.14 10.47 15.48
N ALA A 28 -22.59 11.29 16.37
CA ALA A 28 -21.59 10.85 17.35
C ALA A 28 -22.18 9.86 18.37
N ASP A 29 -23.41 10.09 18.84
CA ASP A 29 -24.12 9.13 19.72
C ASP A 29 -24.40 7.81 18.99
N GLU A 30 -24.68 7.86 17.69
CA GLU A 30 -24.85 6.66 16.87
C GLU A 30 -23.54 5.92 16.63
N ALA A 31 -22.46 6.64 16.29
CA ALA A 31 -21.13 6.07 16.14
C ALA A 31 -20.66 5.37 17.41
N GLU A 32 -20.91 5.96 18.59
CA GLU A 32 -20.58 5.36 19.88
C GLU A 32 -21.36 4.06 20.15
N ARG A 33 -22.67 4.05 19.86
CA ARG A 33 -23.48 2.83 19.98
C ARG A 33 -22.98 1.72 19.06
N LEU A 34 -22.70 2.06 17.79
CA LEU A 34 -22.19 1.11 16.81
C LEU A 34 -20.79 0.61 17.18
N PHE A 35 -19.93 1.48 17.74
CA PHE A 35 -18.63 1.07 18.25
C PHE A 35 -18.76 0.00 19.34
N HIS A 36 -19.63 0.22 20.34
CA HIS A 36 -19.87 -0.75 21.40
C HIS A 36 -20.48 -2.06 20.89
N GLU A 37 -21.46 -1.98 19.98
CA GLU A 37 -22.04 -3.15 19.34
C GLU A 37 -20.98 -3.94 18.56
N GLY A 38 -20.17 -3.26 17.75
CA GLY A 38 -19.09 -3.85 16.99
C GLY A 38 -18.01 -4.50 17.87
N ALA A 39 -17.69 -3.89 19.02
CA ALA A 39 -16.78 -4.47 20.00
C ALA A 39 -17.36 -5.76 20.63
N SER A 40 -18.65 -5.77 20.99
CA SER A 40 -19.32 -6.99 21.49
C SER A 40 -19.31 -8.10 20.43
N LEU A 41 -19.62 -7.77 19.18
CA LEU A 41 -19.62 -8.73 18.08
C LEU A 41 -18.21 -9.33 17.84
N LEU A 42 -17.15 -8.55 18.03
CA LEU A 42 -15.78 -9.06 17.99
C LEU A 42 -15.49 -10.06 19.10
N GLU A 43 -15.86 -9.72 20.34
CA GLU A 43 -15.70 -10.59 21.51
C GLU A 43 -16.48 -11.90 21.35
N GLU A 44 -17.66 -11.83 20.73
CA GLU A 44 -18.51 -12.97 20.37
C GLU A 44 -17.97 -13.79 19.18
N GLY A 45 -16.89 -13.35 18.51
CA GLY A 45 -16.34 -14.01 17.32
C GLY A 45 -17.18 -13.84 16.05
N ARG A 46 -18.16 -12.92 16.06
CA ARG A 46 -19.04 -12.63 14.93
C ARG A 46 -18.41 -11.59 14.00
N TYR A 47 -17.26 -11.95 13.43
CA TYR A 47 -16.37 -11.02 12.72
C TYR A 47 -17.02 -10.30 11.55
N GLU A 48 -17.85 -10.98 10.75
CA GLU A 48 -18.51 -10.36 9.59
C GLU A 48 -19.57 -9.33 10.03
N SER A 49 -20.32 -9.62 11.09
CA SER A 49 -21.26 -8.65 11.67
C SER A 49 -20.51 -7.46 12.27
N ALA A 50 -19.42 -7.74 13.00
CA ALA A 50 -18.57 -6.69 13.57
C ALA A 50 -18.00 -5.78 12.48
N ARG A 51 -17.49 -6.34 11.38
CA ARG A 51 -16.96 -5.60 10.24
C ARG A 51 -17.96 -4.58 9.71
N VAL A 52 -19.19 -5.01 9.41
CA VAL A 52 -20.25 -4.13 8.88
C VAL A 52 -20.60 -3.00 9.85
N VAL A 53 -20.77 -3.32 11.14
CA VAL A 53 -21.15 -2.33 12.16
C VAL A 53 -20.00 -1.33 12.40
N LEU A 54 -18.77 -1.81 12.48
CA LEU A 54 -17.58 -0.98 12.71
C LEU A 54 -17.22 -0.10 11.50
N GLU A 55 -17.45 -0.57 10.27
CA GLU A 55 -17.35 0.25 9.05
C GLU A 55 -18.30 1.45 9.11
N ARG A 56 -19.55 1.22 9.53
CA ARG A 56 -20.53 2.29 9.72
C ARG A 56 -20.13 3.24 10.84
N ALA A 57 -19.68 2.71 11.98
CA ALA A 57 -19.19 3.53 13.10
C ALA A 57 -18.04 4.45 12.64
N LEU A 58 -17.06 3.89 11.90
CA LEU A 58 -15.90 4.64 11.42
C LEU A 58 -16.26 5.67 10.34
N ALA A 59 -17.29 5.40 9.53
CA ALA A 59 -17.79 6.33 8.53
C ALA A 59 -18.52 7.53 9.16
N LEU A 60 -19.24 7.31 10.26
CA LEU A 60 -19.88 8.38 11.04
C LEU A 60 -18.85 9.17 11.82
N GLU A 61 -17.93 8.49 12.50
CA GLU A 61 -16.86 9.15 13.26
C GLU A 61 -15.53 8.40 13.16
N PRO A 62 -14.53 8.97 12.45
CA PRO A 62 -13.20 8.41 12.37
C PRO A 62 -12.51 8.39 13.75
N ARG A 63 -12.29 7.19 14.31
CA ARG A 63 -11.68 6.99 15.62
C ARG A 63 -10.73 5.79 15.63
N ALA A 64 -9.63 5.95 16.34
CA ALA A 64 -8.54 4.98 16.36
C ALA A 64 -8.97 3.63 16.94
N SER A 65 -9.73 3.63 18.03
CA SER A 65 -10.29 2.42 18.66
C SER A 65 -11.22 1.65 17.73
N THR A 66 -12.08 2.37 16.98
CA THR A 66 -12.99 1.77 16.00
C THR A 66 -12.21 1.18 14.84
N GLY A 67 -11.21 1.90 14.32
CA GLY A 67 -10.33 1.42 13.26
C GLY A 67 -9.54 0.17 13.68
N PHE A 68 -9.02 0.12 14.91
CA PHE A 68 -8.31 -1.05 15.42
C PHE A 68 -9.22 -2.27 15.55
N ASN A 69 -10.45 -2.08 16.06
CA ASN A 69 -11.45 -3.13 16.14
C ASN A 69 -11.80 -3.65 14.74
N LEU A 70 -12.02 -2.76 13.77
CA LEU A 70 -12.28 -3.15 12.39
C LEU A 70 -11.10 -3.93 11.79
N ALA A 71 -9.87 -3.47 11.99
CA ALA A 71 -8.67 -4.19 11.54
C ALA A 71 -8.57 -5.59 12.16
N SER A 72 -8.98 -5.75 13.42
CA SER A 72 -9.03 -7.04 14.11
C SER A 72 -10.09 -7.98 13.50
N ALA A 73 -11.27 -7.44 13.16
CA ALA A 73 -12.32 -8.20 12.46
C ALA A 73 -11.86 -8.66 11.07
N LEU A 74 -11.27 -7.74 10.29
CA LEU A 74 -10.72 -8.01 8.96
C LEU A 74 -9.64 -9.09 9.01
N GLN A 75 -8.75 -9.02 10.01
CA GLN A 75 -7.72 -10.03 10.20
C GLN A 75 -8.32 -11.41 10.52
N ALA A 76 -9.34 -11.48 11.39
CA ALA A 76 -10.01 -12.75 11.70
C ALA A 76 -10.74 -13.36 10.49
N LEU A 77 -11.18 -12.51 9.54
CA LEU A 77 -11.76 -12.93 8.26
C LEU A 77 -10.72 -13.30 7.20
N GLY A 78 -9.41 -13.12 7.48
CA GLY A 78 -8.34 -13.34 6.51
C GLY A 78 -8.19 -12.25 5.45
N GLN A 79 -8.85 -11.10 5.65
CA GLN A 79 -8.77 -9.90 4.80
C GLN A 79 -7.57 -9.05 5.19
N SER A 80 -6.38 -9.66 5.11
CA SER A 80 -5.15 -9.06 5.65
C SER A 80 -4.69 -7.83 4.88
N TRP A 81 -5.05 -7.68 3.60
CA TRP A 81 -4.65 -6.49 2.83
C TRP A 81 -5.42 -5.25 3.28
N GLU A 82 -6.73 -5.36 3.43
CA GLU A 82 -7.60 -4.32 3.95
C GLU A 82 -7.22 -3.96 5.40
N ALA A 83 -6.96 -4.98 6.22
CA ALA A 83 -6.45 -4.77 7.58
C ALA A 83 -5.12 -4.00 7.57
N HIS A 84 -4.18 -4.38 6.69
CA HIS A 84 -2.88 -3.70 6.59
C HIS A 84 -3.02 -2.23 6.19
N GLN A 85 -3.89 -1.93 5.23
CA GLN A 85 -4.14 -0.54 4.82
C GLN A 85 -4.74 0.27 5.98
N LEU A 86 -5.71 -0.30 6.71
CA LEU A 86 -6.33 0.38 7.85
C LEU A 86 -5.33 0.62 8.99
N LEU A 87 -4.46 -0.34 9.30
CA LEU A 87 -3.39 -0.18 10.28
C LEU A 87 -2.38 0.89 9.87
N THR A 88 -2.06 1.00 8.58
CA THR A 88 -1.17 2.05 8.06
C THR A 88 -1.79 3.44 8.27
N ARG A 89 -3.10 3.59 8.04
CA ARG A 89 -3.83 4.84 8.30
C ARG A 89 -3.88 5.20 9.79
N LEU A 90 -4.04 4.20 10.66
CA LEU A 90 -3.98 4.38 12.12
C LEU A 90 -2.63 4.95 12.57
N GLU A 91 -1.53 4.36 12.10
CA GLU A 91 -0.18 4.84 12.44
C GLU A 91 0.15 6.21 11.84
N ALA A 92 -0.46 6.56 10.71
CA ALA A 92 -0.38 7.89 10.12
C ALA A 92 -1.20 8.94 10.89
N GLY A 93 -1.99 8.53 11.90
CA GLY A 93 -2.82 9.42 12.73
C GLY A 93 -4.12 9.88 12.04
N GLU A 94 -4.48 9.30 10.90
CA GLU A 94 -5.68 9.70 10.14
C GLU A 94 -7.00 9.45 10.88
N LEU A 95 -6.99 8.55 11.85
CA LEU A 95 -8.16 8.16 12.65
C LEU A 95 -8.06 8.66 14.10
N GLY A 96 -7.19 9.65 14.36
CA GLY A 96 -6.92 10.17 15.68
C GLY A 96 -5.74 9.48 16.38
N GLU A 97 -5.41 10.00 17.57
CA GLU A 97 -4.24 9.58 18.34
C GLU A 97 -4.39 8.15 18.89
N LEU A 98 -3.29 7.40 18.83
CA LEU A 98 -3.19 6.08 19.44
C LEU A 98 -2.70 6.22 20.88
N ASP A 99 -3.50 5.79 21.85
CA ASP A 99 -3.03 5.67 23.24
C ASP A 99 -1.98 4.55 23.38
N ALA A 100 -1.23 4.55 24.49
CA ALA A 100 -0.12 3.60 24.68
C ALA A 100 -0.55 2.12 24.66
N ARG A 101 -1.75 1.82 25.16
CA ARG A 101 -2.29 0.45 25.17
C ARG A 101 -2.62 0.00 23.76
N LEU A 102 -3.23 0.89 22.97
CA LEU A 102 -3.59 0.64 21.59
C LEU A 102 -2.34 0.52 20.70
N GLN A 103 -1.31 1.35 20.94
CA GLN A 103 -0.01 1.25 20.26
C GLN A 103 0.63 -0.12 20.47
N GLU A 104 0.64 -0.63 21.71
CA GLU A 104 1.18 -1.95 22.03
C GLU A 104 0.38 -3.07 21.32
N ALA A 105 -0.95 -3.01 21.38
CA ALA A 105 -1.83 -3.98 20.73
C ALA A 105 -1.69 -3.94 19.19
N LEU A 106 -1.48 -2.77 18.61
CA LEU A 106 -1.26 -2.58 17.18
C LEU A 106 -0.02 -3.31 16.68
N VAL A 107 1.07 -3.35 17.47
CA VAL A 107 2.28 -4.11 17.11
C VAL A 107 1.98 -5.61 16.95
N ALA A 108 1.21 -6.19 17.87
CA ALA A 108 0.83 -7.60 17.79
C ALA A 108 -0.09 -7.87 16.58
N LEU A 109 -1.09 -7.02 16.38
CA LEU A 109 -2.02 -7.14 15.26
C LEU A 109 -1.31 -7.00 13.91
N ARG A 110 -0.34 -6.09 13.78
CA ARG A 110 0.46 -5.95 12.54
C ARG A 110 1.24 -7.22 12.20
N ARG A 111 1.78 -7.93 13.19
CA ARG A 111 2.49 -9.19 12.96
C ARG A 111 1.53 -10.24 12.42
N ALA A 112 0.37 -10.41 13.05
CA ALA A 112 -0.67 -11.34 12.58
C ALA A 112 -1.14 -11.00 11.16
N VAL A 113 -1.39 -9.71 10.88
CA VAL A 113 -1.77 -9.24 9.53
C VAL A 113 -0.69 -9.52 8.51
N ALA A 114 0.58 -9.32 8.86
CA ALA A 114 1.70 -9.57 7.95
C ALA A 114 1.86 -11.05 7.58
N GLU A 115 1.41 -12.00 8.40
CA GLU A 115 1.43 -13.44 8.09
C GLU A 115 0.48 -13.81 6.94
N GLY A 116 -0.61 -13.04 6.75
CA GLY A 116 -1.52 -13.21 5.63
C GLY A 116 -1.04 -12.60 4.31
N LEU A 117 0.09 -11.90 4.32
CA LEU A 117 0.63 -11.14 3.19
C LEU A 117 1.98 -11.69 2.72
N GLY A 118 2.32 -11.42 1.47
CA GLY A 118 3.67 -11.63 0.96
C GLY A 118 4.55 -10.41 1.24
N ARG A 119 5.82 -10.63 1.57
CA ARG A 119 6.85 -9.58 1.71
C ARG A 119 7.78 -9.61 0.51
N LEU A 120 7.74 -8.58 -0.31
CA LEU A 120 8.71 -8.37 -1.39
C LEU A 120 9.86 -7.50 -0.88
N GLU A 121 11.10 -7.97 -1.07
CA GLU A 121 12.32 -7.19 -0.77
C GLU A 121 13.10 -6.87 -2.05
N LEU A 122 12.98 -5.63 -2.52
CA LEU A 122 13.64 -5.18 -3.73
C LEU A 122 15.02 -4.62 -3.44
N ARG A 123 15.99 -5.01 -4.27
CA ARG A 123 17.37 -4.51 -4.30
C ARG A 123 17.76 -4.15 -5.73
N VAL A 124 18.58 -3.12 -5.93
CA VAL A 124 19.14 -2.76 -7.24
C VAL A 124 20.65 -2.92 -7.25
N ARG A 125 21.20 -3.29 -8.41
CA ARG A 125 22.65 -3.34 -8.64
C ARG A 125 23.21 -2.14 -9.40
N THR A 126 22.35 -1.31 -10.00
CA THR A 126 22.80 -0.11 -10.71
C THR A 126 23.25 0.97 -9.73
N PRO A 127 24.31 1.75 -10.04
CA PRO A 127 24.76 2.86 -9.20
C PRO A 127 23.83 4.09 -9.27
N ARG A 128 22.83 4.08 -10.15
CA ARG A 128 21.84 5.18 -10.27
C ARG A 128 20.68 4.97 -9.29
N THR A 129 19.98 6.07 -9.00
CA THR A 129 18.66 6.01 -8.36
C THR A 129 17.67 5.37 -9.31
N VAL A 130 16.92 4.39 -8.81
CA VAL A 130 15.92 3.64 -9.55
C VAL A 130 14.55 3.94 -8.96
N GLU A 131 13.65 4.47 -9.77
CA GLU A 131 12.24 4.56 -9.43
C GLU A 131 11.57 3.20 -9.61
N VAL A 132 10.87 2.74 -8.58
CA VAL A 132 10.20 1.45 -8.54
C VAL A 132 8.70 1.65 -8.48
N PHE A 133 8.00 0.87 -9.30
CA PHE A 133 6.56 0.79 -9.38
C PHE A 133 6.11 -0.65 -9.18
N ILE A 134 5.04 -0.84 -8.43
CA ILE A 134 4.40 -2.14 -8.17
C ILE A 134 2.93 -1.97 -8.54
N ASP A 135 2.43 -2.82 -9.43
CA ASP A 135 1.06 -2.76 -9.96
C ASP A 135 0.68 -1.35 -10.44
N ASP A 136 1.61 -0.73 -11.18
CA ASP A 136 1.53 0.62 -11.74
C ASP A 136 1.52 1.77 -10.71
N GLU A 137 1.53 1.47 -9.41
CA GLU A 137 1.67 2.47 -8.35
C GLU A 137 3.13 2.73 -8.00
N ARG A 138 3.49 4.00 -7.74
CA ARG A 138 4.86 4.37 -7.35
C ARG A 138 5.16 3.82 -5.96
N ALA A 139 5.98 2.77 -5.90
CA ALA A 139 6.37 2.13 -4.66
C ALA A 139 7.48 2.90 -3.94
N GLY A 140 8.37 3.58 -4.67
CA GLY A 140 9.44 4.40 -4.09
C GLY A 140 10.68 4.46 -4.95
N GLU A 141 11.79 4.89 -4.35
CA GLU A 141 13.10 4.93 -4.98
C GLU A 141 14.06 3.95 -4.31
N LEU A 142 15.02 3.45 -5.08
CA LEU A 142 16.02 2.51 -4.63
C LEU A 142 17.40 2.88 -5.17
N VAL A 143 18.40 2.84 -4.29
CA VAL A 143 19.81 3.05 -4.62
C VAL A 143 20.62 1.79 -4.30
N ALA A 144 21.80 1.64 -4.91
CA ALA A 144 22.69 0.51 -4.63
C ALA A 144 22.95 0.35 -3.12
N GLY A 145 22.77 -0.87 -2.61
CA GLY A 145 22.96 -1.20 -1.19
C GLY A 145 21.73 -0.96 -0.29
N SER A 146 20.68 -0.32 -0.78
CA SER A 146 19.41 -0.17 -0.05
C SER A 146 18.43 -1.32 -0.33
N VAL A 147 17.42 -1.47 0.54
CA VAL A 147 16.35 -2.46 0.39
C VAL A 147 15.00 -1.75 0.49
N LEU A 148 14.14 -1.97 -0.50
CA LEU A 148 12.74 -1.52 -0.46
C LEU A 148 11.85 -2.74 -0.12
N GLY A 149 11.41 -2.81 1.12
CA GLY A 149 10.48 -3.84 1.59
C GLY A 149 9.03 -3.40 1.40
N ARG A 150 8.19 -4.25 0.79
CA ARG A 150 6.74 -4.01 0.63
C ARG A 150 5.96 -5.25 1.05
N LEU A 151 4.91 -5.05 1.84
CA LEU A 151 3.90 -6.06 2.07
C LEU A 151 2.85 -5.93 0.96
N LEU A 152 2.44 -7.05 0.39
CA LEU A 152 1.53 -7.12 -0.75
C LEU A 152 0.58 -8.31 -0.57
N PRO A 153 -0.61 -8.28 -1.19
CA PRO A 153 -1.47 -9.45 -1.28
C PRO A 153 -0.71 -10.68 -1.82
N PRO A 154 -1.13 -11.90 -1.48
CA PRO A 154 -0.65 -13.09 -2.18
C PRO A 154 -1.15 -13.09 -3.63
N GLY A 155 -0.33 -13.61 -4.54
CA GLY A 155 -0.63 -13.69 -5.97
C GLY A 155 0.35 -12.91 -6.84
N PRO A 156 0.01 -12.72 -8.12
CA PRO A 156 0.89 -12.07 -9.09
C PRO A 156 0.89 -10.54 -8.93
N HIS A 157 2.08 -9.96 -9.00
CA HIS A 157 2.35 -8.52 -9.00
C HIS A 157 3.26 -8.15 -10.17
N THR A 158 3.03 -6.96 -10.73
CA THR A 158 3.86 -6.40 -11.79
C THR A 158 4.87 -5.43 -11.20
N LEU A 159 6.15 -5.68 -11.44
CA LEU A 159 7.23 -4.78 -11.08
C LEU A 159 7.65 -4.00 -12.32
N ARG A 160 7.80 -2.68 -12.16
CA ARG A 160 8.43 -1.82 -13.16
C ARG A 160 9.49 -0.97 -12.48
N ALA A 161 10.67 -0.89 -13.08
CA ALA A 161 11.77 -0.09 -12.54
C ALA A 161 12.38 0.78 -13.64
N VAL A 162 12.64 2.05 -13.34
CA VAL A 162 13.13 3.04 -14.28
C VAL A 162 14.31 3.78 -13.67
N ALA A 163 15.36 3.99 -14.45
CA ALA A 163 16.51 4.79 -14.06
C ALA A 163 17.04 5.56 -15.25
N ASP A 164 17.60 6.74 -15.00
CA ASP A 164 18.19 7.56 -16.06
C ASP A 164 19.31 6.82 -16.79
N GLY A 165 19.30 6.91 -18.12
CA GLY A 165 20.29 6.26 -18.98
C GLY A 165 20.18 4.74 -19.02
N HIS A 166 19.05 4.14 -18.64
CA HIS A 166 18.80 2.70 -18.68
C HIS A 166 17.47 2.37 -19.37
N HIS A 167 17.37 1.19 -19.97
CA HIS A 167 16.10 0.66 -20.44
C HIS A 167 15.16 0.38 -19.26
N PRO A 168 13.85 0.70 -19.38
CA PRO A 168 12.89 0.39 -18.33
C PRO A 168 12.81 -1.13 -18.14
N PHE A 169 12.84 -1.55 -16.89
CA PHE A 169 12.71 -2.95 -16.50
C PHE A 169 11.24 -3.26 -16.18
N ARG A 170 10.76 -4.43 -16.60
CA ARG A 170 9.45 -4.96 -16.20
C ARG A 170 9.54 -6.45 -15.90
N ALA A 171 8.91 -6.90 -14.82
CA ALA A 171 8.82 -8.32 -14.48
C ALA A 171 7.49 -8.62 -13.76
N GLN A 172 7.08 -9.89 -13.79
CA GLN A 172 5.99 -10.40 -12.96
C GLN A 172 6.58 -11.26 -11.84
N VAL A 173 6.13 -11.03 -10.60
CA VAL A 173 6.49 -11.82 -9.43
C VAL A 173 5.21 -12.35 -8.80
N SER A 174 5.19 -13.62 -8.38
CA SER A 174 4.08 -14.15 -7.60
C SER A 174 4.51 -14.35 -6.16
N LEU A 175 3.70 -13.87 -5.22
CA LEU A 175 3.95 -13.96 -3.78
C LEU A 175 3.02 -14.98 -3.13
N GLU A 176 3.55 -15.73 -2.17
CA GLU A 176 2.77 -16.60 -1.29
C GLU A 176 2.52 -15.95 0.07
N ARG A 177 1.49 -16.42 0.79
CA ARG A 177 1.20 -15.98 2.16
C ARG A 177 2.38 -16.23 3.08
N GLY A 178 2.79 -15.21 3.84
CA GLY A 178 3.92 -15.27 4.77
C GLY A 178 5.29 -15.38 4.13
N GLN A 179 5.37 -15.44 2.79
CA GLN A 179 6.63 -15.54 2.08
C GLN A 179 7.42 -14.23 2.18
N THR A 180 8.72 -14.32 2.35
CA THR A 180 9.64 -13.20 2.06
C THR A 180 10.39 -13.51 0.77
N ALA A 181 10.12 -12.73 -0.28
CA ALA A 181 10.66 -12.89 -1.61
C ALA A 181 11.72 -11.80 -1.89
N PRO A 182 13.02 -12.13 -1.83
CA PRO A 182 14.06 -11.21 -2.29
C PRO A 182 14.07 -11.15 -3.82
N PHE A 183 14.07 -9.94 -4.37
CA PHE A 183 14.09 -9.70 -5.81
C PHE A 183 15.16 -8.65 -6.15
N VAL A 184 16.02 -8.98 -7.12
CA VAL A 184 17.12 -8.10 -7.53
C VAL A 184 16.81 -7.55 -8.92
N VAL A 185 16.64 -6.24 -9.00
CA VAL A 185 16.47 -5.52 -10.26
C VAL A 185 17.85 -5.21 -10.85
N ALA A 186 18.07 -5.67 -12.08
CA ALA A 186 19.21 -5.32 -12.90
C ALA A 186 18.68 -4.59 -14.15
N LEU A 187 19.09 -3.33 -14.33
CA LEU A 187 18.72 -2.54 -15.50
C LEU A 187 19.87 -2.55 -16.51
N GLU A 188 19.53 -2.60 -17.78
CA GLU A 188 20.48 -2.50 -18.89
C GLU A 188 20.71 -1.03 -19.26
N PRO A 189 21.97 -0.54 -19.35
CA PRO A 189 22.25 0.82 -19.80
C PRO A 189 21.75 1.06 -21.23
N LEU A 190 21.19 2.24 -21.49
CA LEU A 190 20.99 2.71 -22.85
C LEU A 190 22.38 2.93 -23.45
N GLU A 191 22.74 2.18 -24.48
CA GLU A 191 24.00 2.44 -25.19
C GLU A 191 24.02 3.91 -25.63
N ALA A 192 24.98 4.68 -25.12
CA ALA A 192 25.26 5.99 -25.67
C ALA A 192 25.74 5.75 -27.10
N THR A 193 24.92 6.09 -28.11
CA THR A 193 25.41 6.12 -29.48
C THR A 193 26.67 6.99 -29.46
N PRO A 194 27.85 6.46 -29.81
CA PRO A 194 29.02 7.31 -29.92
C PRO A 194 28.67 8.37 -30.94
N THR A 195 28.70 9.65 -30.56
CA THR A 195 28.79 10.73 -31.55
C THR A 195 30.01 10.40 -32.37
N ALA A 196 29.81 9.87 -33.58
CA ALA A 196 30.89 9.57 -34.48
C ALA A 196 31.78 10.82 -34.53
N PRO A 197 33.11 10.70 -34.32
CA PRO A 197 33.98 11.84 -34.50
C PRO A 197 33.67 12.41 -35.88
N ARG A 198 33.37 13.71 -35.95
CA ARG A 198 33.22 14.42 -37.22
C ARG A 198 34.49 14.08 -38.01
N ALA A 199 34.35 13.26 -39.03
CA ALA A 199 35.42 13.05 -39.98
C ALA A 199 35.68 14.43 -40.59
N ASP A 200 36.86 14.98 -40.33
CA ASP A 200 37.36 16.08 -41.15
C ASP A 200 37.21 15.66 -42.62
N PRO A 201 36.80 16.56 -43.55
CA PRO A 201 36.59 16.20 -44.94
C PRO A 201 37.88 15.63 -45.53
N VAL A 202 37.96 14.31 -45.65
CA VAL A 202 39.02 13.65 -46.42
C VAL A 202 38.65 13.83 -47.89
N GLU A 203 39.48 14.60 -48.59
CA GLU A 203 39.43 14.80 -50.02
C GLU A 203 39.48 13.43 -50.74
N PRO A 204 38.54 13.13 -51.66
CA PRO A 204 38.41 11.79 -52.21
C PRO A 204 39.56 11.46 -53.19
N PRO A 205 40.30 10.35 -53.00
CA PRO A 205 41.19 9.84 -54.04
C PRO A 205 40.38 9.17 -55.15
N ALA A 206 40.83 9.42 -56.38
CA ALA A 206 40.19 9.06 -57.64
C ALA A 206 39.75 7.59 -57.75
N ALA A 207 38.57 7.42 -58.36
CA ALA A 207 37.97 6.14 -58.71
C ALA A 207 38.93 5.25 -59.53
N ARG A 208 39.10 4.00 -59.08
CA ARG A 208 39.56 2.89 -59.92
C ARG A 208 38.47 1.83 -59.99
N GLU A 209 38.27 1.38 -61.21
CA GLU A 209 37.17 0.53 -61.67
C GLU A 209 37.20 -0.88 -61.07
N ARG A 210 36.00 -1.44 -60.91
CA ARG A 210 35.71 -2.79 -60.40
C ARG A 210 36.14 -3.88 -61.39
N PRO A 211 36.36 -5.10 -60.89
CA PRO A 211 35.82 -6.27 -61.57
C PRO A 211 34.85 -7.06 -60.68
N ALA A 212 33.95 -7.74 -61.39
CA ALA A 212 32.76 -8.42 -60.91
C ALA A 212 33.04 -9.77 -60.23
N GLY A 213 32.14 -10.19 -59.36
CA GLY A 213 31.98 -11.61 -59.00
C GLY A 213 31.35 -11.85 -57.63
N GLY A 214 30.27 -12.64 -57.61
CA GLY A 214 29.83 -13.40 -56.43
C GLY A 214 28.58 -12.87 -55.72
N PHE A 215 27.41 -13.38 -56.12
CA PHE A 215 26.20 -13.38 -55.32
C PHE A 215 26.33 -14.42 -54.21
N ASP A 216 25.99 -14.07 -52.97
CA ASP A 216 25.50 -15.02 -51.97
C ASP A 216 24.38 -14.37 -51.13
N VAL A 217 23.23 -15.05 -51.14
CA VAL A 217 21.98 -14.66 -50.48
C VAL A 217 22.02 -15.17 -49.04
N GLY A 218 21.89 -14.26 -48.07
CA GLY A 218 21.77 -14.59 -46.65
C GLY A 218 20.62 -13.81 -46.01
N LEU A 219 19.42 -14.38 -46.04
CA LEU A 219 18.27 -13.92 -45.26
C LEU A 219 18.42 -14.43 -43.82
N ALA A 220 18.67 -13.53 -42.86
CA ALA A 220 18.62 -13.84 -41.44
C ALA A 220 17.58 -12.96 -40.75
N VAL A 221 16.34 -13.46 -40.67
CA VAL A 221 15.31 -12.92 -39.76
C VAL A 221 15.48 -13.65 -38.43
N GLY A 222 16.17 -13.02 -37.49
CA GLY A 222 16.29 -13.49 -36.11
C GLY A 222 15.21 -12.87 -35.25
N LEU A 223 14.10 -13.59 -35.04
CA LEU A 223 13.03 -13.21 -34.12
C LEU A 223 13.17 -14.11 -32.88
N THR A 224 13.87 -13.64 -31.84
CA THR A 224 14.02 -14.38 -30.59
C THR A 224 12.97 -13.93 -29.59
N VAL A 225 11.87 -14.69 -29.50
CA VAL A 225 10.94 -14.66 -28.37
C VAL A 225 11.57 -15.48 -27.24
N ALA A 226 12.14 -14.81 -26.23
CA ALA A 226 12.65 -15.48 -25.04
C ALA A 226 11.52 -15.72 -24.04
N ALA A 227 11.08 -16.97 -23.92
CA ALA A 227 10.17 -17.41 -22.87
C ALA A 227 10.89 -17.40 -21.52
N VAL A 228 10.45 -16.55 -20.57
CA VAL A 228 11.00 -16.52 -19.22
C VAL A 228 10.27 -17.55 -18.36
N VAL A 229 10.96 -18.64 -18.02
CA VAL A 229 10.56 -19.58 -16.96
C VAL A 229 11.16 -19.08 -15.65
N VAL A 230 10.35 -18.43 -14.81
CA VAL A 230 10.74 -18.11 -13.43
C VAL A 230 10.52 -19.35 -12.58
N LEU A 231 11.60 -20.07 -12.29
CA LEU A 231 11.60 -21.23 -11.41
C LEU A 231 11.50 -20.73 -9.96
N ALA A 232 10.29 -20.77 -9.40
CA ALA A 232 10.02 -20.44 -8.01
C ALA A 232 10.49 -21.58 -7.10
N VAL A 233 11.76 -21.62 -6.74
CA VAL A 233 12.23 -22.37 -5.57
C VAL A 233 13.37 -21.58 -4.93
N VAL A 234 13.09 -21.02 -3.75
CA VAL A 234 14.03 -20.51 -2.73
C VAL A 234 15.35 -19.95 -3.30
N GLY A 235 15.33 -18.70 -3.76
CA GLY A 235 16.55 -18.00 -4.15
C GLY A 235 16.33 -16.96 -5.24
N VAL A 236 16.54 -15.69 -4.87
CA VAL A 236 16.78 -14.52 -5.73
C VAL A 236 16.28 -14.65 -7.18
N ILE A 237 15.08 -14.14 -7.44
CA ILE A 237 14.61 -13.97 -8.83
C ILE A 237 15.37 -12.78 -9.42
N VAL A 238 16.11 -13.03 -10.51
CA VAL A 238 16.68 -12.01 -11.38
C VAL A 238 15.76 -11.93 -12.59
N GLY A 239 14.99 -10.85 -12.72
CA GLY A 239 14.16 -10.63 -13.90
C GLY A 239 15.02 -10.30 -15.12
N VAL A 240 14.62 -10.80 -16.30
CA VAL A 240 15.23 -10.49 -17.60
C VAL A 240 14.26 -9.61 -18.39
N VAL A 241 14.80 -8.62 -19.11
CA VAL A 241 14.06 -7.67 -19.95
C VAL A 241 13.26 -8.42 -21.02
N VAL A 242 11.99 -8.09 -21.19
CA VAL A 242 11.22 -8.45 -22.39
C VAL A 242 11.01 -7.15 -23.17
N SER A 243 11.67 -7.06 -24.32
CA SER A 243 11.60 -5.96 -25.28
C SER A 243 10.26 -5.90 -26.03
#